data_AF-A0A821QPG4-F1
#
_entry.id   AF-A0A821QPG4-F1
#
_cell.length_a   1.000
_cell.length_b   1.000
_cell.length_c   1.000
_cell.angle_alpha   90.00
_cell.angle_beta   90.00
_cell.angle_gamma   90.00
#
_symmetry.space_group_name_H-M   'P 1'
#
loop_
_entity.id
_entity.type
_entity.pdbx_description
1 polymer ?
#
loop_
_entity_poly.entity_id
_entity_poly.type
_entity_poly.pdbx_seq_one_letter_code
_entity_poly.pdbx_strand_id
1 'polypeptide(L)'
;MNCIMKVERWKVVGLGLAALLTTQNSTVLQLFPAILLNLAEVLNDVMKMEDGGTYVDGLLAPPGSRPASPLEGRGGAARWEGGEEAAVSSVRTPHETRRRRLAAAHPAHALDLRAVIHHQLQTLKNQVGPEAYDRLLQSTHKDVLKQLREYIPL
;
A
#
# COMPACT_ATOMS: atom_id res chain seq x y z
N MET A 1 -22.69 -2.67 3.35
CA MET A 1 -21.59 -3.14 2.47
C MET A 1 -20.67 -1.97 2.17
N ASN A 2 -19.48 -1.93 2.80
CA ASN A 2 -18.34 -1.07 2.44
C ASN A 2 -17.17 -1.47 3.36
N CYS A 3 -16.63 -2.67 3.17
CA CYS A 3 -15.62 -3.24 4.08
C CYS A 3 -14.18 -2.83 3.74
N ILE A 4 -14.00 -1.80 2.92
CA ILE A 4 -12.68 -1.28 2.54
C ILE A 4 -12.60 0.14 3.10
N MET A 5 -11.71 0.37 4.06
CA MET A 5 -11.45 1.70 4.59
C MET A 5 -10.98 2.62 3.46
N LYS A 6 -11.26 3.93 3.54
CA LYS A 6 -10.88 4.91 2.49
C LYS A 6 -9.40 4.76 2.11
N VAL A 7 -8.52 4.59 3.10
CA VAL A 7 -7.06 4.43 2.92
C VAL A 7 -6.69 3.15 2.18
N GLU A 8 -7.36 2.03 2.45
CA GLU A 8 -7.11 0.76 1.75
C GLU A 8 -7.46 0.86 0.26
N ARG A 9 -8.53 1.60 -0.08
CA ARG A 9 -8.89 1.86 -1.49
C ARG A 9 -7.81 2.68 -2.18
N TRP A 10 -7.35 3.75 -1.53
CA TRP A 10 -6.28 4.60 -2.07
C TRP A 10 -4.98 3.84 -2.25
N LYS A 11 -4.61 2.96 -1.31
CA LYS A 11 -3.44 2.08 -1.45
C LYS A 11 -3.55 1.17 -2.67
N VAL A 12 -4.70 0.53 -2.90
CA VAL A 12 -4.91 -0.32 -4.08
C VAL A 12 -4.84 0.48 -5.38
N VAL A 13 -5.42 1.69 -5.40
CA VAL A 13 -5.32 2.59 -6.55
C VAL A 13 -3.87 3.00 -6.80
N GLY A 14 -3.12 3.37 -5.75
CA GLY A 14 -1.70 3.69 -5.84
C GLY A 14 -0.86 2.52 -6.38
N LEU A 15 -1.11 1.30 -5.90
CA LEU A 15 -0.48 0.09 -6.42
C LEU A 15 -0.80 -0.13 -7.90
N GLY A 16 -2.05 0.10 -8.31
CA GLY A 16 -2.45 0.03 -9.72
C GLY A 16 -1.76 1.09 -10.58
N LEU A 17 -1.69 2.33 -10.10
CA LEU A 17 -0.98 3.42 -10.77
C LEU A 17 0.51 3.13 -10.94
N ALA A 18 1.16 2.59 -9.90
CA ALA A 18 2.55 2.17 -9.96
C ALA A 18 2.76 1.04 -10.99
N ALA A 19 1.84 0.07 -11.07
CA ALA A 19 1.91 -1.01 -12.05
C ALA A 19 1.70 -0.51 -13.50
N LEU A 20 0.96 0.58 -13.70
CA LEU A 20 0.79 1.17 -15.02
C LEU A 20 2.08 1.78 -15.57
N LEU A 21 2.97 2.26 -14.70
CA LEU A 21 4.21 2.93 -15.12
C LEU A 21 5.09 2.04 -16.03
N THR A 22 5.08 0.73 -15.82
CA THR A 22 5.92 -0.24 -16.57
C THR A 22 5.26 -0.80 -17.82
N THR A 23 4.08 -0.30 -18.20
CA THR A 23 3.33 -0.76 -19.39
C THR A 23 3.85 -0.17 -20.71
N GLN A 24 4.82 0.75 -20.66
CA GLN A 24 5.41 1.45 -21.82
C GLN A 24 4.39 2.15 -22.74
N ASN A 25 3.20 2.47 -22.24
CA ASN A 25 2.21 3.23 -22.98
C ASN A 25 2.58 4.73 -23.00
N SER A 26 2.65 5.33 -24.19
CA SER A 26 3.01 6.73 -24.36
C SER A 26 2.09 7.69 -23.61
N THR A 27 0.78 7.40 -23.54
CA THR A 27 -0.19 8.20 -22.79
C THR A 27 0.08 8.14 -21.28
N VAL A 28 0.47 6.97 -20.77
CA VAL A 28 0.81 6.79 -19.35
C VAL A 28 2.10 7.57 -19.01
N LEU A 29 3.09 7.53 -19.89
CA LEU A 29 4.33 8.30 -19.72
C LEU A 29 4.12 9.81 -19.82
N GLN A 30 3.18 10.28 -20.64
CA GLN A 30 2.78 11.71 -20.65
C GLN A 30 2.16 12.14 -19.33
N LEU A 31 1.40 11.25 -18.68
CA LEU A 31 0.78 11.48 -17.38
C LEU A 31 1.71 11.18 -16.20
N PHE A 32 2.97 10.84 -16.46
CA PHE A 32 3.95 10.47 -15.43
C PHE A 32 4.03 11.46 -14.24
N PRO A 33 4.06 12.79 -14.46
CA PRO A 33 4.07 13.75 -13.34
C PRO A 33 2.83 13.67 -12.46
N ALA A 34 1.65 13.52 -13.08
CA ALA A 34 0.38 13.39 -12.35
C ALA A 34 0.30 12.06 -11.61
N ILE A 35 0.84 10.99 -12.18
CA ILE A 35 0.92 9.68 -11.51
C ILE A 35 1.83 9.79 -10.28
N LEU A 36 3.02 10.38 -10.41
CA LEU A 36 3.93 10.58 -9.28
C LEU A 36 3.33 11.45 -8.17
N LEU A 37 2.60 12.51 -8.52
CA LEU A 37 1.89 13.33 -7.53
C LEU A 37 0.89 12.49 -6.73
N ASN A 38 0.03 11.73 -7.41
CA ASN A 38 -0.93 10.86 -6.73
C ASN A 38 -0.24 9.78 -5.88
N LEU A 39 0.89 9.23 -6.35
CA LEU A 39 1.66 8.26 -5.56
C LEU A 39 2.25 8.89 -4.30
N ALA A 40 2.73 10.14 -4.36
CA ALA A 40 3.22 10.87 -3.19
C ALA A 40 2.09 11.12 -2.18
N GLU A 41 0.90 11.52 -2.63
CA GLU A 41 -0.28 11.69 -1.77
C GLU A 41 -0.67 10.39 -1.08
N VAL A 42 -0.74 9.29 -1.83
CA VAL A 42 -1.09 7.97 -1.24
C VAL A 42 -0.01 7.49 -0.28
N LEU A 43 1.28 7.75 -0.54
CA LEU A 43 2.35 7.46 0.42
C LEU A 43 2.17 8.28 1.70
N ASN A 44 1.86 9.57 1.61
CA ASN A 44 1.61 10.41 2.79
C ASN A 44 0.41 9.93 3.61
N ASP A 45 -0.63 9.40 2.96
CA ASP A 45 -1.84 8.88 3.64
C ASP A 45 -1.61 7.49 4.30
N VAL A 46 -0.74 6.66 3.73
CA VAL A 46 -0.55 5.26 4.14
C VAL A 46 0.64 5.08 5.09
N MET A 47 1.72 5.82 4.88
CA MET A 47 2.96 5.66 5.63
C MET A 47 2.83 6.29 7.02
N LYS A 48 3.29 5.57 8.04
CA LYS A 48 3.34 6.04 9.43
C LYS A 48 4.78 6.05 9.88
N MET A 49 5.17 7.09 10.61
CA MET A 49 6.48 7.14 11.24
C MET A 49 6.44 6.30 12.52
N GLU A 50 7.29 5.29 12.61
CA GLU A 50 7.50 4.53 13.83
C GLU A 50 8.43 5.30 14.78
N ASP A 51 8.44 4.95 16.07
CA ASP A 51 9.24 5.63 17.10
C ASP A 51 10.75 5.65 16.79
N GLY A 52 11.22 4.74 15.91
CA GLY A 52 12.59 4.68 15.40
C GLY A 52 12.91 5.65 14.24
N GLY A 53 11.97 6.52 13.85
CA GLY A 53 12.13 7.45 12.73
C GLY A 53 12.00 6.83 11.34
N THR A 54 11.69 5.53 11.27
CA THR A 54 11.46 4.81 10.01
C THR A 54 10.00 4.88 9.59
N TYR A 55 9.77 5.18 8.31
CA TYR A 55 8.42 5.11 7.73
C TYR A 55 8.05 3.67 7.41
N VAL A 56 6.94 3.22 7.98
CA VAL A 56 6.35 1.90 7.78
C VAL A 56 4.96 2.02 7.17
N ASP A 57 4.61 1.10 6.28
CA ASP A 57 3.28 1.04 5.68
C ASP A 57 2.25 0.63 6.74
N GLY A 58 1.41 1.57 7.15
CA GLY A 58 0.49 1.39 8.28
C GLY A 58 -0.65 0.41 8.03
N LEU A 59 -0.79 -0.11 6.81
CA LEU A 59 -1.79 -1.12 6.43
C LEU A 59 -1.17 -2.50 6.19
N LEU A 60 0.15 -2.62 6.15
CA LEU A 60 0.86 -3.88 5.99
C LEU A 60 0.62 -4.75 7.22
N ALA A 61 0.09 -5.96 7.00
CA ALA A 61 -0.09 -6.90 8.10
C ALA A 61 1.29 -7.42 8.55
N PRO A 62 1.66 -7.32 9.84
CA PRO A 62 2.90 -7.91 10.33
C PRO A 62 2.97 -9.41 10.01
N PRO A 63 4.15 -9.98 9.73
CA PRO A 63 4.28 -11.42 9.52
C PRO A 63 3.79 -12.18 10.75
N GLY A 64 2.84 -13.10 10.55
CA GLY A 64 2.21 -13.87 11.64
C GLY A 64 1.06 -13.17 12.37
N SER A 65 0.72 -11.92 12.00
CA SER A 65 -0.45 -11.22 12.54
C SER A 65 -1.75 -11.86 12.05
N ARG A 66 -2.77 -11.81 12.92
CA ARG A 66 -4.12 -12.26 12.58
C ARG A 66 -4.72 -11.29 11.55
N PRO A 67 -5.27 -11.78 10.43
CA PRO A 67 -5.91 -10.88 9.46
C PRO A 67 -7.10 -10.19 10.11
N ALA A 68 -7.18 -8.87 9.92
CA ALA A 68 -8.27 -8.04 10.43
C ALA A 68 -9.60 -8.65 9.98
N SER A 69 -10.43 -9.03 10.95
CA SER A 69 -11.80 -9.43 10.65
C SER A 69 -12.59 -8.16 10.35
N PRO A 70 -13.39 -8.09 9.27
CA PRO A 70 -14.25 -6.94 8.99
C PRO A 70 -15.28 -6.62 10.09
N LEU A 71 -15.40 -7.49 11.11
CA LEU A 71 -16.22 -7.31 12.31
C LEU A 71 -15.46 -6.68 13.49
N GLU A 72 -14.13 -6.55 13.43
CA GLU A 72 -13.29 -5.85 14.42
C GLU A 72 -13.34 -4.32 14.25
N GLY A 73 -14.37 -3.79 13.58
CA GLY A 73 -14.63 -2.36 13.41
C GLY A 73 -15.06 -1.62 14.69
N ARG A 74 -14.71 -2.13 15.87
CA ARG A 74 -14.97 -1.47 17.16
C ARG A 74 -13.80 -1.68 18.11
N GLY A 75 -12.67 -1.07 17.78
CA GLY A 75 -11.58 -0.81 18.73
C GLY A 75 -10.56 -1.93 18.86
N GLY A 76 -9.33 -1.61 18.44
CA GLY A 76 -8.10 -2.06 19.10
C GLY A 76 -7.67 -3.50 18.86
N ALA A 77 -6.47 -3.64 18.30
CA ALA A 77 -5.59 -4.73 18.68
C ALA A 77 -5.21 -4.57 20.16
N ALA A 78 -6.10 -4.95 21.09
CA ALA A 78 -5.77 -5.08 22.50
C ALA A 78 -6.79 -5.96 23.25
N ARG A 79 -6.23 -7.00 23.90
CA ARG A 79 -6.69 -7.63 25.14
C ARG A 79 -7.86 -8.61 25.05
N TRP A 80 -7.55 -9.82 24.62
CA TRP A 80 -8.19 -11.01 25.21
C TRP A 80 -7.32 -11.48 26.38
N GLU A 81 -7.37 -10.75 27.50
CA GLU A 81 -7.08 -11.35 28.80
C GLU A 81 -8.37 -11.97 29.32
N GLY A 82 -8.32 -13.27 29.62
CA GLY A 82 -9.15 -13.93 30.62
C GLY A 82 -10.67 -13.93 30.40
N GLY A 83 -11.19 -15.04 29.87
CA GLY A 83 -12.62 -15.33 29.98
C GLY A 83 -12.99 -16.56 29.16
N GLU A 84 -13.10 -17.71 29.83
CA GLU A 84 -13.52 -19.01 29.28
C GLU A 84 -14.93 -18.99 28.64
N GLU A 85 -15.66 -17.88 28.71
CA GLU A 85 -17.03 -17.73 28.19
C GLU A 85 -17.14 -17.21 26.74
N ALA A 86 -16.06 -16.70 26.13
CA ALA A 86 -16.08 -16.27 24.72
C ALA A 86 -15.90 -17.43 23.71
N ALA A 87 -15.63 -18.65 24.19
CA ALA A 87 -15.34 -19.81 23.35
C ALA A 87 -16.59 -20.38 22.62
N VAL A 88 -17.81 -19.97 23.00
CA VAL A 88 -19.05 -20.64 22.56
C VAL A 88 -19.70 -20.00 21.32
N SER A 89 -19.26 -18.82 20.85
CA SER A 89 -19.97 -18.08 19.78
C SER A 89 -19.34 -18.14 18.38
N SER A 90 -18.11 -18.64 18.20
CA SER A 90 -17.54 -18.83 16.86
C SER A 90 -17.34 -20.29 16.52
N VAL A 91 -18.42 -20.98 16.12
CA VAL A 91 -18.25 -22.12 15.21
C VAL A 91 -17.59 -21.55 13.96
N ARG A 92 -16.27 -21.68 13.85
CA ARG A 92 -15.48 -21.23 12.69
C ARG A 92 -15.96 -22.00 11.48
N THR A 93 -16.93 -21.46 10.76
CA THR A 93 -17.42 -22.11 9.56
C THR A 93 -16.30 -22.20 8.51
N PRO A 94 -16.30 -23.21 7.63
CA PRO A 94 -15.39 -23.25 6.50
C PRO A 94 -15.48 -21.98 5.62
N HIS A 95 -16.65 -21.32 5.59
CA HIS A 95 -16.84 -20.04 4.92
C HIS A 95 -16.08 -18.90 5.60
N GLU A 96 -16.16 -18.76 6.94
CA GLU A 96 -15.41 -17.74 7.68
C GLU A 96 -13.90 -17.89 7.51
N THR A 97 -13.40 -19.13 7.54
CA THR A 97 -11.97 -19.39 7.34
C THR A 97 -11.52 -18.97 5.94
N ARG A 98 -12.32 -19.23 4.90
CA ARG A 98 -12.04 -18.77 3.52
C ARG A 98 -12.10 -17.26 3.40
N ARG A 99 -13.12 -16.63 3.96
CA ARG A 99 -13.29 -15.16 3.95
C ARG A 99 -12.10 -14.46 4.62
N ARG A 100 -11.60 -14.98 5.75
CA ARG A 100 -10.42 -14.45 6.44
C ARG A 100 -9.14 -14.63 5.63
N ARG A 101 -8.94 -15.79 5.00
CA ARG A 101 -7.80 -16.00 4.08
C ARG A 101 -7.83 -15.02 2.91
N LEU A 102 -9.01 -14.74 2.36
CA LEU A 102 -9.16 -13.77 1.27
C LEU A 102 -8.87 -12.33 1.71
N ALA A 103 -9.31 -11.95 2.92
CA ALA A 103 -8.95 -10.65 3.50
C ALA A 103 -7.44 -10.51 3.74
N ALA A 104 -6.78 -11.58 4.22
CA ALA A 104 -5.32 -11.61 4.40
C ALA A 104 -4.55 -11.48 3.08
N ALA A 105 -5.07 -12.08 2.01
CA ALA A 105 -4.48 -12.03 0.67
C ALA A 105 -4.77 -10.71 -0.08
N HIS A 106 -5.52 -9.78 0.54
CA HIS A 106 -5.86 -8.53 -0.12
C HIS A 106 -4.59 -7.68 -0.33
N PRO A 107 -4.37 -7.12 -1.54
CA PRO A 107 -3.13 -6.44 -1.89
C PRO A 107 -2.82 -5.23 -0.99
N ALA A 108 -3.85 -4.58 -0.42
CA ALA A 108 -3.65 -3.50 0.55
C ALA A 108 -2.96 -3.96 1.86
N HIS A 109 -3.02 -5.24 2.22
CA HIS A 109 -2.41 -5.77 3.44
C HIS A 109 -1.21 -6.68 3.17
N ALA A 110 -1.11 -7.20 1.95
CA ALA A 110 -0.04 -8.14 1.57
C ALA A 110 1.17 -7.45 0.94
N LEU A 111 1.01 -6.26 0.37
CA LEU A 111 2.08 -5.55 -0.34
C LEU A 111 2.50 -4.29 0.41
N ASP A 112 3.81 -4.07 0.51
CA ASP A 112 4.38 -2.80 0.94
C ASP A 112 4.36 -1.80 -0.22
N LEU A 113 3.59 -0.72 -0.07
CA LEU A 113 3.43 0.31 -1.10
C LEU A 113 4.79 0.91 -1.51
N ARG A 114 5.66 1.17 -0.54
CA ARG A 114 6.98 1.77 -0.77
C ARG A 114 7.86 0.88 -1.63
N ALA A 115 7.93 -0.40 -1.27
CA ALA A 115 8.72 -1.39 -1.99
C ALA A 115 8.22 -1.57 -3.44
N VAL A 116 6.90 -1.62 -3.64
CA VAL A 116 6.31 -1.76 -4.97
C VAL A 116 6.62 -0.54 -5.84
N ILE A 117 6.39 0.69 -5.35
CA ILE A 117 6.68 1.91 -6.13
C ILE A 117 8.16 1.97 -6.51
N HIS A 118 9.07 1.70 -5.56
CA HIS A 118 10.50 1.68 -5.84
C HIS A 118 10.85 0.67 -6.94
N HIS A 119 10.33 -0.56 -6.84
CA HIS A 119 10.58 -1.60 -7.85
C HIS A 119 10.04 -1.21 -9.23
N GLN A 120 8.84 -0.63 -9.31
CA GLN A 120 8.25 -0.21 -10.58
C GLN A 120 9.03 0.95 -11.21
N LEU A 121 9.52 1.90 -10.41
CA LEU A 121 10.36 3.01 -10.91
C LEU A 121 11.72 2.53 -11.41
N GLN A 122 12.37 1.60 -10.70
CA GLN A 122 13.61 0.98 -11.18
C GLN A 122 13.39 0.18 -12.46
N THR A 123 12.27 -0.56 -12.54
CA THR A 123 11.91 -1.29 -13.75
C THR A 123 11.67 -0.34 -14.91
N LEU A 124 10.94 0.76 -14.71
CA LEU A 124 10.74 1.79 -15.72
C LEU A 124 12.08 2.38 -16.18
N LYS A 125 12.97 2.76 -15.26
CA LYS A 125 14.31 3.27 -15.58
C LYS A 125 15.10 2.31 -16.48
N ASN A 126 15.02 1.02 -16.20
CA ASN A 126 15.67 -0.01 -17.02
C ASN A 126 15.03 -0.16 -18.42
N GLN A 127 13.72 0.09 -18.54
CA GLN A 127 12.99 0.00 -19.81
C GLN A 127 13.21 1.20 -20.73
N VAL A 128 13.14 2.43 -20.21
CA VAL A 128 13.26 3.65 -21.02
C VAL A 128 14.71 4.13 -21.15
N GLY A 129 15.59 3.65 -20.28
CA GLY A 129 16.98 4.10 -20.17
C GLY A 129 17.14 5.35 -19.28
N PRO A 130 18.36 5.61 -18.79
CA PRO A 130 18.62 6.63 -17.78
C PRO A 130 18.29 8.05 -18.29
N GLU A 131 18.65 8.39 -19.52
CA GLU A 131 18.42 9.73 -20.07
C GLU A 131 16.95 10.07 -20.29
N ALA A 132 16.13 9.08 -20.66
CA ALA A 132 14.70 9.26 -20.83
C ALA A 132 14.01 9.33 -19.47
N TYR A 133 14.45 8.50 -18.51
CA TYR A 133 13.97 8.54 -17.14
C TYR A 133 14.27 9.88 -16.47
N ASP A 134 15.48 10.42 -16.64
CA ASP A 134 15.84 11.74 -16.10
C ASP A 134 14.98 12.86 -16.70
N ARG A 135 14.64 12.77 -18.00
CA ARG A 135 13.70 13.70 -18.63
C ARG A 135 12.28 13.60 -18.04
N LEU A 136 11.81 12.40 -17.73
CA LEU A 136 10.53 12.18 -17.05
C LEU A 136 10.54 12.71 -15.60
N LEU A 137 11.66 12.59 -14.90
CA LEU A 137 11.81 13.21 -13.58
C LEU A 137 11.81 14.73 -13.68
N GLN A 138 12.51 15.31 -14.65
CA GLN A 138 12.56 16.77 -14.85
C GLN A 138 11.20 17.39 -15.20
N SER A 139 10.29 16.63 -15.83
CA SER A 139 8.93 17.09 -16.11
C SER A 139 8.02 17.09 -14.87
N THR A 140 8.48 16.50 -13.76
CA THR A 140 7.75 16.44 -12.49
C THR A 140 8.14 17.60 -11.58
N HIS A 141 7.19 18.13 -10.81
CA HIS A 141 7.45 19.20 -9.85
C HIS A 141 8.49 18.79 -8.80
N LYS A 142 9.45 19.68 -8.51
CA LYS A 142 10.56 19.44 -7.59
C LYS A 142 10.09 19.08 -6.18
N ASP A 143 8.97 19.65 -5.74
CA ASP A 143 8.41 19.39 -4.41
C ASP A 143 7.87 17.97 -4.28
N VAL A 144 7.22 17.46 -5.32
CA VAL A 144 6.74 16.07 -5.38
C VAL A 144 7.92 15.10 -5.34
N LEU A 145 8.98 15.38 -6.10
CA LEU A 145 10.20 14.58 -6.06
C LEU A 145 10.89 14.61 -4.70
N LYS A 146 10.88 15.77 -4.02
CA LYS A 146 11.42 15.90 -2.67
C LYS A 146 10.65 15.05 -1.69
N GLN A 147 9.32 15.12 -1.70
CA GLN A 147 8.44 14.29 -0.87
C GLN A 147 8.66 12.79 -1.17
N LEU A 148 8.71 12.40 -2.44
CA LEU A 148 8.89 11.00 -2.80
C LEU A 148 10.26 10.46 -2.32
N ARG A 149 11.30 11.30 -2.34
CA ARG A 149 12.65 10.96 -1.85
C ARG A 149 12.72 10.74 -0.34
N GLU A 150 11.78 11.26 0.43
CA GLU A 150 11.69 10.99 1.87
C GLU A 150 11.33 9.51 2.13
N TYR A 151 10.59 8.90 1.19
CA TYR A 151 10.17 7.51 1.29
C TYR A 151 11.05 6.56 0.49
N ILE A 152 11.45 6.94 -0.73
CA ILE A 152 12.03 6.04 -1.72
C ILE A 152 13.32 6.64 -2.30
N PRO A 153 14.43 5.87 -2.37
CA PRO A 153 15.60 6.29 -3.14
C PRO A 153 15.27 6.25 -4.64
N LEU A 154 15.35 7.41 -5.30
CA LEU A 154 15.14 7.58 -6.74
C LEU A 154 16.46 7.48 -7.52
#